data_AF-A0A7V9DNT4-F1
#
_entry.id   AF-A0A7V9DNT4-F1
#
_cell.length_a   1.000
_cell.length_b   1.000
_cell.length_c   1.000
_cell.angle_alpha   90.00
_cell.angle_beta   90.00
_cell.angle_gamma   90.00
#
_symmetry.space_group_name_H-M   'P 1'
#
loop_
_entity.id
_entity.type
_entity.pdbx_description
1 polymer ?
#
loop_
_entity_poly.entity_id
_entity_poly.type
_entity_poly.pdbx_seq_one_letter_code
_entity_poly.pdbx_strand_id
1 'polypeptide(L)'
;MLARLARASVRHRWIVIGTWVALLIVANAVASGVGPDYKTSFTLPDSESQEVLDTLLEKDPNQSLSGQIVFEATEGVDAPAVVERMNAVFDFAVDQGNITLTSPFENPQQINDDGTIAFAQLDVADIGFVEVQDLGASIEEFGSSQPAIDGLTIEYGGDPFGEFELPESEVYGLIAAVI
;
A
#
# COMPACT_ATOMS: atom_id res chain seq x y z
N MET A 1 -21.40 -9.35 -45.51
CA MET A 1 -20.00 -9.60 -45.08
C MET A 1 -19.93 -10.35 -43.75
N LEU A 2 -20.61 -9.88 -42.69
CA LEU A 2 -20.58 -10.51 -41.35
C LEU A 2 -21.05 -11.98 -41.32
N ALA A 3 -22.09 -12.33 -42.09
CA ALA A 3 -22.57 -13.72 -42.17
C ALA A 3 -21.59 -14.71 -42.83
N ARG A 4 -20.63 -14.24 -43.64
CA ARG A 4 -19.55 -15.08 -44.20
C ARG A 4 -18.45 -15.30 -43.17
N LEU A 5 -18.10 -14.25 -42.41
CA LEU A 5 -17.16 -14.33 -41.29
C LEU A 5 -17.69 -15.27 -40.19
N ALA A 6 -18.94 -15.12 -39.76
CA ALA A 6 -19.54 -15.98 -38.76
C ALA A 6 -19.54 -17.47 -39.16
N ARG A 7 -19.86 -17.79 -40.42
CA ARG A 7 -19.79 -19.16 -40.94
C ARG A 7 -18.37 -19.71 -41.01
N ALA A 8 -17.39 -18.89 -41.39
CA ALA A 8 -15.98 -19.27 -41.40
C ALA A 8 -15.45 -19.53 -39.97
N SER A 9 -15.86 -18.70 -39.01
CA SER A 9 -15.50 -18.89 -37.60
C SER A 9 -16.07 -20.18 -37.01
N VAL A 10 -17.31 -20.54 -37.34
CA VAL A 10 -17.92 -21.81 -36.88
C VAL A 10 -17.30 -23.03 -37.58
N ARG A 11 -16.97 -22.92 -38.88
CA ARG A 11 -16.30 -23.97 -39.66
C ARG A 11 -14.91 -24.29 -39.10
N HIS A 12 -14.20 -23.27 -38.60
CA HIS A 12 -12.85 -23.38 -38.05
C HIS A 12 -12.82 -23.09 -36.55
N ARG A 13 -13.87 -23.48 -35.82
CA ARG A 13 -14.06 -23.21 -34.39
C ARG A 13 -12.83 -23.49 -33.53
N TRP A 14 -12.12 -24.59 -33.76
CA TRP A 14 -10.92 -24.93 -33.00
C TRP A 14 -9.72 -24.03 -33.31
N ILE A 15 -9.58 -23.57 -34.55
CA ILE A 15 -8.53 -22.61 -34.93
C ILE A 15 -8.84 -21.25 -34.32
N VAL A 16 -10.10 -20.79 -34.41
CA VAL A 16 -10.53 -19.51 -33.84
C VAL A 16 -10.36 -19.50 -32.32
N ILE A 17 -10.79 -20.56 -31.63
CA ILE A 17 -10.60 -20.71 -30.18
C ILE A 17 -9.10 -20.73 -29.85
N GLY A 18 -8.30 -21.52 -30.58
CA GLY A 18 -6.86 -21.58 -30.38
C GLY A 18 -6.16 -20.23 -30.56
N THR A 19 -6.55 -19.45 -31.58
CA THR A 19 -6.04 -18.10 -31.81
C THR A 19 -6.42 -17.15 -30.67
N TRP A 20 -7.65 -17.21 -30.17
CA TRP A 20 -8.07 -16.39 -29.03
C TRP A 20 -7.35 -16.75 -27.74
N VAL A 21 -7.21 -18.05 -27.45
CA VAL A 21 -6.45 -18.53 -26.29
C VAL A 21 -4.99 -18.08 -26.38
N ALA A 22 -4.36 -18.24 -27.55
CA ALA A 22 -3.00 -17.77 -27.77
C ALA A 22 -2.87 -16.25 -27.60
N LEU A 23 -3.82 -15.47 -28.13
CA LEU A 23 -3.86 -14.02 -27.96
C LEU A 23 -3.98 -13.62 -26.49
N LEU A 24 -4.83 -14.29 -25.72
CA LEU A 24 -5.00 -14.02 -24.29
C LEU A 24 -3.73 -14.35 -23.50
N ILE A 25 -3.08 -15.48 -23.80
CA ILE A 25 -1.80 -15.85 -23.16
C ILE A 25 -0.74 -14.78 -23.46
N VAL A 26 -0.61 -14.37 -24.73
CA VAL A 26 0.34 -13.33 -25.13
C VAL A 26 0.02 -11.99 -24.47
N ALA A 27 -1.25 -11.59 -24.45
CA ALA A 27 -1.68 -10.34 -23.82
C ALA A 27 -1.38 -10.33 -22.31
N ASN A 28 -1.64 -11.43 -21.61
CA ASN A 28 -1.31 -11.56 -20.18
C ASN A 28 0.20 -11.53 -19.94
N ALA A 29 1.00 -12.24 -20.75
CA ALA A 29 2.46 -12.23 -20.63
C ALA A 29 3.06 -10.83 -20.87
N VAL A 30 2.48 -10.07 -21.80
CA VAL A 30 2.88 -8.67 -22.02
C VAL A 30 2.43 -7.80 -20.84
N ALA A 31 1.17 -7.90 -20.41
CA ALA A 31 0.63 -7.11 -19.31
C ALA A 31 1.40 -7.32 -18.00
N SER A 32 1.80 -8.56 -17.68
CA SER A 32 2.63 -8.86 -16.49
C SER A 32 4.01 -8.21 -16.53
N GLY A 33 4.54 -7.89 -17.71
CA GLY A 33 5.84 -7.25 -17.87
C GLY A 33 5.81 -5.72 -17.83
N VAL A 34 4.63 -5.09 -18.03
CA VAL A 34 4.48 -3.63 -18.04
C VAL A 34 4.37 -3.05 -16.62
N GLY A 35 4.01 -3.86 -15.62
CA GLY A 35 3.82 -3.42 -14.24
C GLY A 35 2.51 -2.62 -14.04
N PRO A 36 2.01 -2.53 -12.79
CA PRO A 36 0.80 -1.79 -12.47
C PRO A 36 1.05 -0.27 -12.48
N ASP A 37 0.83 0.42 -13.60
CA ASP A 37 0.79 1.90 -13.67
C ASP A 37 -0.67 2.40 -13.55
N TYR A 38 -1.40 1.88 -12.57
CA TYR A 38 -2.77 2.31 -12.30
C TYR A 38 -2.75 3.65 -11.54
N LYS A 39 -2.86 4.76 -12.28
CA LYS A 39 -3.05 6.08 -11.65
C LYS A 39 -4.53 6.33 -11.41
N THR A 40 -4.99 6.06 -10.19
CA THR A 40 -6.32 6.46 -9.74
C THR A 40 -6.29 7.94 -9.33
N SER A 41 -6.24 8.86 -10.30
CA SER A 41 -6.48 10.27 -10.01
C SER A 41 -8.00 10.49 -9.94
N PHE A 42 -8.56 10.49 -8.73
CA PHE A 42 -9.92 10.98 -8.51
C PHE A 42 -9.94 12.52 -8.61
N THR A 43 -9.86 13.04 -9.83
CA THR A 43 -10.21 14.44 -10.08
C THR A 43 -11.73 14.48 -10.24
N LEU A 44 -12.43 14.92 -9.19
CA LEU A 44 -13.82 15.37 -9.36
C LEU A 44 -13.83 16.49 -10.42
N PRO A 45 -14.89 16.61 -11.25
CA PRO A 45 -15.09 17.80 -12.07
C PRO A 45 -15.39 18.99 -11.16
N ASP A 46 -14.85 20.18 -11.48
CA ASP A 46 -15.01 21.45 -10.78
C ASP A 46 -16.28 21.53 -9.91
N SER A 47 -16.14 21.35 -8.60
CA SER A 47 -17.23 21.41 -7.63
C SER A 47 -16.85 22.30 -6.45
N GLU A 48 -17.84 22.91 -5.78
CA GLU A 48 -17.59 23.71 -4.57
C GLU A 48 -16.88 22.90 -3.48
N SER A 49 -17.10 21.58 -3.42
CA SER A 49 -16.38 20.68 -2.51
C SER A 49 -14.89 20.56 -2.85
N GLN A 50 -14.53 20.74 -4.13
CA GLN A 50 -13.16 20.70 -4.60
C GLN A 50 -12.42 22.00 -4.31
N GLU A 51 -13.08 23.15 -4.43
CA GLU A 51 -12.50 24.45 -4.05
C GLU A 51 -12.22 24.53 -2.53
N VAL A 52 -13.07 23.90 -1.71
CA VAL A 52 -12.84 23.74 -0.27
C VAL A 52 -11.67 22.78 0.01
N LEU A 53 -11.56 21.67 -0.73
CA LEU A 53 -10.44 20.75 -0.62
C LEU A 53 -9.12 21.40 -1.07
N ASP A 54 -9.13 22.18 -2.14
CA ASP A 54 -7.97 22.92 -2.63
C ASP A 54 -7.52 23.97 -1.61
N THR A 55 -8.46 24.66 -0.95
CA THR A 55 -8.16 25.59 0.15
C THR A 55 -7.59 24.86 1.38
N LEU A 56 -8.08 23.65 1.67
CA LEU A 56 -7.53 22.81 2.73
C LEU A 56 -6.12 22.34 2.37
N LEU A 57 -5.88 21.87 1.14
CA LEU A 57 -4.57 21.46 0.63
C LEU A 57 -3.57 22.62 0.55
N GLU A 58 -4.01 23.84 0.24
CA GLU A 58 -3.16 25.03 0.30
C GLU A 58 -2.68 25.35 1.72
N LYS A 59 -3.45 24.97 2.74
CA LYS A 59 -3.12 25.24 4.15
C LYS A 59 -2.50 24.07 4.88
N ASP A 60 -2.81 22.85 4.46
CA ASP A 60 -2.27 21.60 4.93
C ASP A 60 -2.00 20.69 3.72
N PRO A 61 -0.83 20.85 3.07
CA PRO A 61 -0.47 20.08 1.88
C PRO A 61 -0.29 18.59 2.16
N ASN A 62 -0.30 18.17 3.44
CA ASN A 62 -0.11 16.79 3.86
C ASN A 62 -1.43 16.00 3.86
N GLN A 63 -2.13 15.91 2.72
CA GLN A 63 -2.95 14.71 2.47
C GLN A 63 -2.01 13.54 2.12
N SER A 64 -1.10 13.23 3.05
CA SER A 64 -0.28 12.03 3.02
C SER A 64 -1.11 10.86 3.51
N LEU A 65 -0.92 9.70 2.88
CA LEU A 65 -1.36 8.44 3.48
C LEU A 65 -0.56 8.28 4.77
N SER A 66 -1.24 7.99 5.87
CA SER A 66 -0.62 8.07 7.20
C SER A 66 -0.60 6.71 7.88
N GLY A 67 0.53 6.41 8.52
CA GLY A 67 0.77 5.19 9.26
C GLY A 67 1.30 5.47 10.66
N GLN A 68 1.25 4.47 11.52
CA GLN A 68 1.82 4.48 12.85
C GLN A 68 2.51 3.15 13.14
N ILE A 69 3.67 3.24 13.79
CA ILE A 69 4.36 2.10 14.40
C ILE A 69 4.22 2.28 15.90
N VAL A 70 3.47 1.41 16.56
CA VAL A 70 3.27 1.43 18.01
C VAL A 70 4.12 0.32 18.61
N PHE A 71 4.79 0.59 19.72
CA PHE A 71 5.56 -0.42 20.42
C PHE A 71 5.39 -0.32 21.92
N GLU A 72 5.30 -1.50 22.55
CA GLU A 72 5.25 -1.67 23.99
C GLU A 72 6.52 -2.35 24.47
N ALA A 73 7.21 -1.77 25.45
CA ALA A 73 8.43 -2.30 26.06
C ALA A 73 8.24 -2.44 27.57
N THR A 74 8.27 -3.67 28.08
CA THR A 74 8.09 -3.94 29.52
C THR A 74 9.21 -3.34 30.38
N GLU A 75 10.42 -3.25 29.84
CA GLU A 75 11.57 -2.60 30.51
C GLU A 75 11.63 -1.07 30.29
N GLY A 76 10.66 -0.52 29.56
CA GLY A 76 10.57 0.89 29.18
C GLY A 76 11.06 1.18 27.77
N VAL A 77 10.44 2.17 27.12
CA VAL A 77 10.73 2.53 25.72
C VAL A 77 12.12 3.15 25.54
N ASP A 78 12.66 3.75 26.60
CA ASP A 78 13.99 4.38 26.63
C ASP A 78 15.13 3.39 26.92
N ALA A 79 14.82 2.09 27.09
CA ALA A 79 15.85 1.08 27.28
C ALA A 79 16.80 1.06 26.06
N PRO A 80 18.14 1.05 26.25
CA PRO A 80 19.08 1.22 25.14
C PRO A 80 18.88 0.25 23.97
N ALA A 81 18.54 -1.02 24.28
CA ALA A 81 18.27 -2.02 23.26
C ALA A 81 16.98 -1.75 22.47
N VAL A 82 15.94 -1.20 23.13
CA VAL A 82 14.68 -0.81 22.49
C VAL A 82 14.91 0.39 21.59
N VAL A 83 15.59 1.42 22.09
CA VAL A 83 15.93 2.62 21.32
C VAL A 83 16.77 2.27 20.09
N GLU A 84 17.80 1.43 20.25
CA GLU A 84 18.64 0.97 19.14
C GLU A 84 17.82 0.21 18.09
N ARG A 85 16.97 -0.73 18.53
CA ARG A 85 16.14 -1.53 17.62
C ARG A 85 15.10 -0.67 16.89
N MET A 86 14.40 0.20 17.60
CA MET A 86 13.36 1.05 16.99
C MET A 86 13.98 2.09 16.06
N ASN A 87 15.12 2.68 16.39
CA ASN A 87 15.84 3.57 15.49
C ASN A 87 16.25 2.84 14.20
N ALA A 88 16.71 1.59 14.27
CA ALA A 88 17.01 0.83 13.06
C ALA A 88 15.78 0.65 12.15
N VAL A 89 14.60 0.40 12.73
CA VAL A 89 13.33 0.31 11.97
C VAL A 89 12.94 1.66 11.39
N PHE A 90 13.09 2.74 12.16
CA PHE A 90 12.77 4.09 11.71
C PHE A 90 13.70 4.58 10.59
N ASP A 91 15.00 4.32 10.72
CA ASP A 91 16.00 4.64 9.71
C ASP A 91 15.70 3.88 8.42
N PHE A 92 15.37 2.59 8.51
CA PHE A 92 14.95 1.80 7.35
C PHE A 92 13.72 2.36 6.65
N ALA A 93 12.72 2.82 7.42
CA ALA A 93 11.51 3.43 6.87
C ALA A 93 11.82 4.76 6.17
N VAL A 94 12.63 5.63 6.77
CA VAL A 94 13.03 6.92 6.18
C VAL A 94 13.88 6.73 4.92
N ASP A 95 14.74 5.72 4.89
CA ASP A 95 15.59 5.39 3.73
C ASP A 95 14.81 5.00 2.47
N GLN A 96 13.51 4.68 2.60
CA GLN A 96 12.63 4.45 1.45
C GLN A 96 12.30 5.75 0.67
N GLY A 97 12.64 6.93 1.21
CA GLY A 97 12.61 8.21 0.51
C GLY A 97 11.25 8.91 0.41
N ASN A 98 10.15 8.16 0.53
CA ASN A 98 8.77 8.67 0.46
C ASN A 98 8.12 8.85 1.84
N ILE A 99 8.85 8.58 2.93
CA ILE A 99 8.34 8.61 4.30
C ILE A 99 8.95 9.80 5.05
N THR A 100 8.09 10.63 5.61
CA THR A 100 8.44 11.52 6.71
C THR A 100 8.06 10.85 8.02
N LEU A 101 9.02 10.62 8.90
CA LEU A 101 8.80 9.94 10.18
C LEU A 101 8.96 10.92 11.34
N THR A 102 7.99 10.92 12.27
CA THR A 102 8.08 11.65 13.55
C THR A 102 8.32 10.63 14.67
N SER A 103 9.53 10.68 15.24
CA SER A 103 10.00 9.72 16.24
C SER A 103 9.55 10.09 17.67
N PRO A 104 9.08 9.12 18.48
CA PRO A 104 8.72 9.37 19.87
C PRO A 104 9.91 9.76 20.75
N PHE A 105 11.14 9.44 20.33
CA PHE A 105 12.35 9.82 21.06
C PHE A 105 12.70 11.30 20.91
N GLU A 106 12.12 11.98 19.93
CA GLU A 106 12.26 13.43 19.72
C GLU A 106 11.06 14.21 20.25
N ASN A 107 9.91 13.55 20.40
CA ASN A 107 8.68 14.14 20.92
C ASN A 107 8.10 13.33 22.10
N PRO A 108 8.34 13.77 23.34
CA PRO A 108 7.84 13.08 24.54
C PRO A 108 6.32 12.91 24.62
N GLN A 109 5.55 13.67 23.83
CA GLN A 109 4.08 13.55 23.79
C GLN A 109 3.61 12.24 23.14
N GLN A 110 4.52 11.52 22.47
CA GLN A 110 4.24 10.24 21.83
C GLN A 110 4.57 9.04 22.73
N ILE A 111 4.91 9.27 24.00
CA ILE A 111 5.19 8.25 25.01
C ILE A 111 4.11 8.37 26.10
N ASN A 112 3.58 7.24 26.56
CA ASN A 112 2.60 7.24 27.65
C ASN A 112 3.24 7.65 29.00
N ASP A 113 2.41 8.02 29.97
CA ASP A 113 2.86 8.46 31.30
C ASP A 113 3.73 7.41 32.02
N ASP A 114 3.48 6.12 31.77
CA ASP A 114 4.21 5.01 32.37
C ASP A 114 5.56 4.70 31.66
N GLY A 115 5.83 5.30 30.49
CA GLY A 115 7.07 5.10 29.72
C GLY A 115 7.20 3.72 29.08
N THR A 116 6.10 3.00 28.94
CA THR A 116 6.05 1.61 28.46
C THR A 116 5.52 1.48 27.03
N ILE A 117 4.78 2.45 26.53
CA ILE A 117 4.20 2.45 25.19
C ILE A 117 4.57 3.75 24.48
N ALA A 118 5.04 3.63 23.24
CA ALA A 118 5.32 4.77 22.38
C ALA A 118 4.88 4.51 20.94
N PHE A 119 4.69 5.57 20.18
CA PHE A 119 4.35 5.47 18.76
C PHE A 119 5.16 6.43 17.89
N ALA A 120 5.56 5.96 16.71
CA ALA A 120 6.10 6.80 15.64
C ALA A 120 5.01 7.07 14.61
N GLN A 121 4.93 8.31 14.12
CA GLN A 121 4.02 8.71 13.04
C GLN A 121 4.76 8.65 11.70
N LEU A 122 4.13 8.06 10.70
CA LEU A 122 4.63 7.96 9.33
C LEU A 122 3.69 8.72 8.41
N ASP A 123 4.25 9.64 7.63
CA ASP A 123 3.55 10.36 6.58
C ASP A 123 4.16 9.96 5.23
N VAL A 124 3.36 9.35 4.37
CA VAL A 124 3.79 8.84 3.07
C VAL A 124 3.34 9.79 1.96
N ALA A 125 4.30 10.29 1.19
CA ALA A 125 4.06 11.27 0.13
C ALA A 125 4.34 10.72 -1.27
N ASP A 126 3.53 11.19 -2.23
CA ASP A 126 3.79 11.11 -3.68
C ASP A 126 3.90 9.70 -4.30
N ILE A 127 3.22 8.70 -3.74
CA ILE A 127 3.17 7.33 -4.31
C ILE A 127 1.75 6.76 -4.37
N GLY A 128 1.56 5.77 -5.25
CA GLY A 128 0.26 5.12 -5.44
C GLY A 128 -0.11 4.15 -4.30
N PHE A 129 -1.40 3.88 -4.10
CA PHE A 129 -1.89 3.05 -3.00
C PHE A 129 -1.29 1.63 -2.94
N VAL A 130 -0.99 1.02 -4.09
CA VAL A 130 -0.32 -0.30 -4.15
C VAL A 130 1.12 -0.20 -3.66
N GLU A 131 1.84 0.82 -4.10
CA GLU A 131 3.23 1.07 -3.69
C GLU A 131 3.32 1.40 -2.19
N VAL A 132 2.29 2.05 -1.64
CA VAL A 132 2.18 2.33 -0.19
C VAL A 132 2.02 1.05 0.64
N GLN A 133 1.29 0.06 0.14
CA GLN A 133 1.17 -1.26 0.78
C GLN A 133 2.47 -2.07 0.68
N ASP A 134 3.10 -2.09 -0.50
CA ASP A 134 4.40 -2.76 -0.69
C ASP A 134 5.46 -2.15 0.25
N LEU A 135 5.44 -0.83 0.41
CA LEU A 135 6.26 -0.08 1.35
C LEU A 135 5.99 -0.50 2.81
N GLY A 136 4.73 -0.53 3.25
CA GLY A 136 4.37 -0.97 4.59
C GLY A 136 4.79 -2.42 4.89
N ALA A 137 4.56 -3.33 3.94
CA ALA A 137 4.99 -4.73 4.05
C ALA A 137 6.52 -4.86 4.20
N SER A 138 7.30 -4.05 3.46
CA SER A 138 8.76 -4.06 3.58
C SER A 138 9.25 -3.61 4.97
N ILE A 139 8.57 -2.65 5.59
CA ILE A 139 8.88 -2.14 6.93
C ILE A 139 8.56 -3.18 7.99
N GLU A 140 7.41 -3.86 7.87
CA GLU A 140 7.01 -4.95 8.76
C GLU A 140 7.96 -6.14 8.66
N GLU A 141 8.34 -6.53 7.44
CA GLU A 141 9.32 -7.60 7.20
C GLU A 141 10.67 -7.23 7.82
N PHE A 142 11.15 -6.00 7.62
CA PHE A 142 12.40 -5.53 8.21
C PHE A 142 12.34 -5.53 9.74
N GLY A 143 11.28 -4.99 10.35
CA GLY A 143 11.13 -4.95 11.82
C GLY A 143 11.03 -6.35 12.44
N SER A 144 10.41 -7.29 11.72
CA SER A 144 10.34 -8.70 12.09
C SER A 144 11.68 -9.43 11.93
N SER A 145 12.53 -8.99 11.01
CA SER A 145 13.88 -9.56 10.80
C SER A 145 14.89 -9.16 11.90
N GLN A 146 14.60 -8.09 12.65
CA GLN A 146 15.46 -7.64 13.75
C GLN A 146 15.45 -8.63 14.93
N PRO A 147 16.55 -8.71 15.72
CA PRO A 147 16.60 -9.56 16.89
C PRO A 147 15.44 -9.31 17.86
N ALA A 148 14.74 -10.37 18.26
CA ALA A 148 13.71 -10.29 19.27
C ALA A 148 14.27 -9.78 20.60
N ILE A 149 13.55 -8.87 21.25
CA ILE A 149 13.82 -8.37 22.59
C ILE A 149 12.69 -8.85 23.48
N ASP A 150 13.03 -9.54 24.57
CA ASP A 150 12.03 -10.03 25.52
C ASP A 150 11.23 -8.85 26.10
N GLY A 151 9.90 -8.93 26.02
CA GLY A 151 9.01 -7.86 26.50
C GLY A 151 8.87 -6.66 25.57
N LEU A 152 9.42 -6.71 24.35
CA LEU A 152 9.13 -5.74 23.29
C LEU A 152 8.12 -6.29 22.29
N THR A 153 6.99 -5.61 22.15
CA THR A 153 5.97 -5.88 21.13
C THR A 153 5.89 -4.70 20.19
N ILE A 154 5.78 -4.94 18.88
CA ILE A 154 5.66 -3.91 17.86
C ILE A 154 4.40 -4.21 17.06
N GLU A 155 3.59 -3.19 16.86
CA GLU A 155 2.32 -3.22 16.14
C GLU A 155 2.34 -2.12 15.06
N TYR A 156 1.75 -2.43 13.91
CA TYR A 156 1.73 -1.56 12.74
C TYR A 156 0.29 -1.20 12.38
N GLY A 157 0.02 0.06 12.05
CA GLY A 157 -1.35 0.50 11.75
C GLY A 157 -1.44 1.74 10.87
N GLY A 158 -2.59 1.95 10.24
CA GLY A 158 -2.83 3.03 9.28
C GLY A 158 -2.73 2.55 7.83
N ASP A 159 -2.75 3.49 6.89
CA ASP A 159 -2.92 3.20 5.46
C ASP A 159 -1.83 2.26 4.88
N PRO A 160 -0.53 2.40 5.22
CA PRO A 160 0.51 1.52 4.68
C PRO A 160 0.42 0.07 5.17
N PHE A 161 -0.22 -0.15 6.32
CA PHE A 161 -0.27 -1.44 6.99
C PHE A 161 -1.67 -2.07 6.94
N GLY A 162 -2.59 -1.48 6.17
CA GLY A 162 -3.91 -2.02 5.93
C GLY A 162 -3.88 -3.14 4.90
N GLU A 163 -4.51 -4.28 5.21
CA GLU A 163 -4.71 -5.34 4.24
C GLU A 163 -5.84 -4.97 3.26
N PHE A 164 -5.52 -4.85 1.96
CA PHE A 164 -6.54 -4.75 0.93
C PHE A 164 -7.03 -6.16 0.53
N GLU A 165 -8.08 -6.64 1.18
CA GLU A 165 -8.80 -7.83 0.72
C GLU A 165 -9.68 -7.46 -0.47
N LEU A 166 -9.32 -7.95 -1.66
CA LEU A 166 -10.20 -7.89 -2.84
C LEU A 166 -11.52 -8.59 -2.46
N PRO A 167 -12.67 -7.87 -2.48
CA PRO A 167 -13.93 -8.49 -2.09
C PRO A 167 -14.20 -9.66 -3.04
N GLU A 168 -14.63 -10.80 -2.52
CA GLU A 168 -14.83 -12.03 -3.32
C GLU A 168 -15.70 -11.80 -4.57
N SER A 169 -16.55 -10.76 -4.54
CA SER A 169 -17.34 -10.24 -5.66
C SER A 169 -16.53 -9.81 -6.89
N GLU A 170 -15.26 -9.43 -6.75
CA GLU A 170 -14.43 -8.97 -7.88
C GLU A 170 -14.09 -10.11 -8.85
N VAL A 171 -13.85 -11.33 -8.32
CA VAL A 171 -13.69 -12.55 -9.13
C VAL A 171 -14.97 -12.81 -9.93
N TYR A 172 -16.14 -12.64 -9.32
CA TYR A 172 -17.40 -12.77 -10.03
C TYR A 172 -17.62 -11.67 -11.05
N GLY A 173 -17.16 -10.44 -10.79
CA GLY A 173 -17.18 -9.32 -11.73
C GLY A 173 -16.31 -9.58 -12.97
N LEU A 174 -15.10 -10.10 -12.78
CA LEU A 174 -14.21 -10.51 -13.88
C LEU A 174 -14.81 -11.66 -14.69
N ILE A 175 -15.39 -12.66 -14.04
CA ILE A 175 -16.09 -13.77 -14.72
C ILE A 175 -17.30 -13.24 -15.50
N ALA A 176 -18.07 -12.31 -14.95
CA ALA A 176 -19.22 -11.71 -15.62
C ALA A 176 -18.80 -10.86 -16.83
N ALA A 177 -17.65 -10.18 -16.79
CA ALA A 177 -17.13 -9.40 -17.91
C ALA A 177 -16.61 -10.26 -19.08
N VAL A 178 -16.34 -11.55 -18.85
CA VAL A 178 -15.89 -12.51 -19.87
C VAL A 178 -17.06 -13.12 -20.66
N ILE A 179 -18.30 -12.97 -20.20
CA ILE A 179 -19.52 -13.52 -20.82
C ILE A 179 -20.26 -12.43 -21.62
#